data_AF-A0A4Y2LR96-F1
#
_entry.id   AF-A0A4Y2LR96-F1
#
_cell.length_a   1.000
_cell.length_b   1.000
_cell.length_c   1.000
_cell.angle_alpha   90.00
_cell.angle_beta   90.00
_cell.angle_gamma   90.00
#
_symmetry.space_group_name_H-M   'P 1'
#
loop_
_entity.id
_entity.type
_entity.pdbx_description
1 polymer ?
#
loop_
_entity_poly.entity_id
_entity_poly.type
_entity_poly.pdbx_seq_one_letter_code
_entity_poly.pdbx_strand_id
1 'polypeptide(L)'
;MDASKLSLKTVLLKNGNELPSIPVSHAFYMKEPYHNLKQLLEMINYSKYGWQICADLKVVSLIMGLQLGYTKYCSFLSLRNSRAIALQCIKRDWPQRASFKPGEMNVEHPPLAEQNRIIIPPLHIKLDLVKNLVKAMDKNEPAFKYLYEKFP
;
A
#
# COMPACT_ATOMS: atom_id res chain seq x y z
N MET A 1 18.76 -17.65 3.18
CA MET A 1 19.26 -16.34 3.65
C MET A 1 18.27 -15.28 3.20
N ASP A 2 17.24 -14.98 4.00
CA ASP A 2 16.38 -13.82 3.79
C ASP A 2 16.61 -12.84 4.94
N ALA A 3 17.82 -12.28 4.96
CA ALA A 3 18.09 -11.07 5.70
C ALA A 3 17.83 -9.90 4.75
N SER A 4 16.56 -9.59 4.47
CA SER A 4 16.26 -8.26 3.93
C SER A 4 16.70 -7.27 5.01
N LYS A 5 17.93 -6.75 4.91
CA LYS A 5 18.37 -5.61 5.71
C LYS A 5 17.29 -4.55 5.51
N LEU A 6 16.56 -4.21 6.57
CA LEU A 6 15.49 -3.21 6.54
C LEU A 6 16.09 -1.93 5.94
N SER A 7 15.77 -1.62 4.69
CA SER A 7 16.31 -0.45 4.01
C SER A 7 15.17 0.33 3.41
N LEU A 8 15.11 1.62 3.71
CA LEU A 8 14.16 2.54 3.10
C LEU A 8 14.84 3.17 1.89
N LYS A 9 14.24 3.01 0.71
CA LYS A 9 14.74 3.53 -0.56
C LYS A 9 13.67 4.41 -1.18
N THR A 10 14.07 5.61 -1.56
CA THR A 10 13.21 6.55 -2.28
C THR A 10 13.86 6.86 -3.61
N VAL A 11 13.11 6.62 -4.68
CA VAL A 11 13.55 6.86 -6.05
C VAL A 11 12.55 7.76 -6.74
N LEU A 12 13.05 8.67 -7.56
CA LEU A 12 12.25 9.47 -8.47
C LEU A 12 12.11 8.69 -9.77
N LEU A 13 10.87 8.55 -10.23
CA LEU A 13 10.52 7.86 -11.46
C LEU A 13 10.03 8.89 -12.47
N LYS A 14 10.52 8.80 -13.72
CA LYS A 14 9.90 9.54 -14.83
C LYS A 14 8.61 8.82 -15.22
N ASN A 15 7.54 9.59 -15.44
CA ASN A 15 6.31 9.06 -16.01
C ASN A 15 6.59 8.35 -17.34
N GLY A 16 6.01 7.16 -17.52
CA GLY A 16 6.28 6.28 -18.67
C GLY A 16 7.53 5.41 -18.52
N ASN A 17 8.31 5.56 -17.44
CA ASN A 17 9.50 4.77 -17.13
C ASN A 17 10.54 4.73 -18.28
N GLU A 18 10.56 5.78 -19.11
CA GLU A 18 11.47 5.90 -20.26
C GLU A 18 12.91 6.23 -19.88
N LEU A 19 13.09 6.84 -18.70
CA LEU A 19 14.40 7.21 -18.15
C LEU A 19 14.70 6.36 -16.91
N PRO A 20 15.99 6.13 -16.61
CA PRO A 20 16.39 5.44 -15.40
C PRO A 20 15.87 6.16 -14.15
N SER A 21 15.58 5.39 -13.11
CA SER A 21 15.17 5.93 -11.82
C SER A 21 16.33 6.65 -11.15
N ILE A 22 16.03 7.79 -10.52
CA ILE A 22 17.02 8.60 -9.81
C ILE A 22 16.88 8.34 -8.31
N PRO A 23 17.88 7.79 -7.62
CA PRO A 23 17.80 7.63 -6.16
C PRO A 23 17.83 9.00 -5.49
N VAL A 24 16.82 9.27 -4.66
CA VAL A 24 16.68 10.53 -3.91
C VAL A 24 17.11 10.36 -2.46
N SER A 25 16.85 9.18 -1.88
CA SER A 25 17.24 8.87 -0.52
C SER A 25 17.41 7.36 -0.33
N HIS A 26 18.37 6.99 0.51
CA HIS A 26 18.62 5.61 0.89
C HIS A 26 19.06 5.55 2.35
N ALA A 27 18.34 4.79 3.16
CA ALA A 27 18.67 4.55 4.56
C ALA A 27 18.78 3.05 4.84
N PHE A 28 19.90 2.63 5.41
CA PHE A 28 20.11 1.27 5.88
C PHE A 28 19.59 1.11 7.31
N TYR A 29 19.10 -0.09 7.63
CA TYR A 29 18.58 -0.49 8.94
C TYR A 29 17.41 0.37 9.46
N MET A 30 16.68 1.03 8.56
CA MET A 30 15.56 1.89 8.91
C MET A 30 14.25 1.13 8.67
N LYS A 31 13.43 1.00 9.72
CA LYS A 31 12.03 0.54 9.59
C LYS A 31 11.20 1.63 8.92
N GLU A 32 9.98 1.26 8.52
CA GLU A 32 8.95 2.15 7.97
C GLU A 32 7.91 2.58 9.03
N PRO A 33 8.25 3.20 10.18
CA PRO A 33 7.25 3.86 11.01
C PRO A 33 6.87 5.22 10.40
N TYR A 34 5.71 5.73 10.79
CA TYR A 34 5.19 7.03 10.39
C TYR A 34 6.23 8.16 10.55
N HIS A 35 6.94 8.21 11.68
CA HIS A 35 7.93 9.26 11.95
C HIS A 35 9.08 9.29 10.94
N ASN A 36 9.62 8.13 10.57
CA ASN A 36 10.71 8.05 9.60
C ASN A 36 10.25 8.46 8.21
N LEU A 37 9.02 8.09 7.82
CA LEU A 37 8.43 8.51 6.54
C LEU A 37 8.20 10.03 6.52
N LYS A 38 7.75 10.62 7.63
CA LYS A 38 7.63 12.07 7.77
C LYS A 38 8.97 12.76 7.57
N GLN A 39 10.00 12.31 8.30
CA GLN A 39 11.35 12.86 8.19
C GLN A 39 11.91 12.71 6.76
N LEU A 40 11.67 11.57 6.12
CA LEU A 40 12.06 11.33 4.73
C LEU A 40 11.41 12.34 3.77
N LEU A 41 10.09 12.57 3.90
CA LEU A 41 9.37 13.52 3.06
C LEU A 41 9.84 14.98 3.28
N GLU A 42 10.21 15.33 4.50
CA GLU A 42 10.83 16.62 4.84
C GLU A 42 12.21 16.77 4.18
N MET A 43 13.07 15.74 4.25
CA MET A 43 14.41 15.78 3.65
C MET A 43 14.39 16.00 2.14
N ILE A 44 13.40 15.41 1.44
CA ILE A 44 13.25 15.57 -0.01
C ILE A 44 12.44 16.83 -0.39
N ASN A 45 12.09 17.68 0.58
CA ASN A 45 11.25 18.86 0.40
C ASN A 45 9.94 18.56 -0.34
N TYR A 46 9.27 17.46 0.02
CA TYR A 46 8.05 17.02 -0.65
C TYR A 46 6.98 18.12 -0.73
N SER A 47 6.82 18.91 0.34
CA SER A 47 5.87 20.03 0.41
C SER A 47 6.08 21.09 -0.68
N LYS A 48 7.32 21.26 -1.15
CA LYS A 48 7.66 22.20 -2.22
C LYS A 48 7.34 21.64 -3.60
N TYR A 49 7.57 20.35 -3.82
CA TYR A 49 7.50 19.76 -5.16
C TYR A 49 6.16 19.06 -5.46
N GLY A 50 5.47 18.56 -4.43
CA GLY A 50 4.16 17.93 -4.58
C GLY A 50 4.14 16.73 -5.53
N TRP A 51 5.23 15.95 -5.57
CA TRP A 51 5.32 14.77 -6.44
C TRP A 51 4.21 13.75 -6.16
N GLN A 52 3.88 12.93 -7.14
CA GLN A 52 3.00 11.79 -6.89
C GLN A 52 3.78 10.69 -6.16
N ILE A 53 3.13 10.02 -5.21
CA ILE A 53 3.73 8.97 -4.39
C ILE A 53 3.21 7.62 -4.88
N CYS A 54 4.13 6.74 -5.28
CA CYS A 54 3.84 5.33 -5.57
C CYS A 54 4.60 4.48 -4.56
N ALA A 55 3.88 3.70 -3.75
CA ALA A 55 4.46 2.83 -2.74
C ALA A 55 3.54 1.62 -2.51
N ASP A 56 4.01 0.63 -1.74
CA ASP A 56 3.17 -0.47 -1.30
C ASP A 56 2.03 0.02 -0.40
N LEU A 57 0.97 -0.81 -0.28
CA LEU A 57 -0.23 -0.44 0.47
C LEU A 57 0.02 -0.18 1.96
N LYS A 58 1.07 -0.77 2.55
CA LYS A 58 1.40 -0.56 3.96
C LYS A 58 2.05 0.81 4.15
N VAL A 59 3.01 1.18 3.31
CA VAL A 59 3.62 2.52 3.31
C VAL A 59 2.59 3.58 2.97
N VAL A 60 1.72 3.35 1.98
CA VAL A 60 0.61 4.26 1.68
C VAL A 60 -0.32 4.44 2.89
N SER A 61 -0.68 3.36 3.58
CA SER A 61 -1.50 3.44 4.80
C SER A 61 -0.85 4.32 5.86
N LEU A 62 0.46 4.19 6.08
CA LEU A 62 1.21 5.03 7.01
C LEU A 62 1.28 6.49 6.56
N ILE A 63 1.52 6.76 5.27
CA ILE A 63 1.51 8.11 4.70
C ILE A 63 0.14 8.77 4.90
N MET A 64 -0.94 8.01 4.77
CA MET A 64 -2.31 8.47 5.02
C MET A 64 -2.67 8.51 6.52
N GLY A 65 -1.73 8.20 7.40
CA GLY A 65 -1.89 8.26 8.86
C GLY A 65 -2.79 7.16 9.43
N LEU A 66 -3.01 6.07 8.70
CA LEU A 66 -3.87 4.97 9.14
C LEU A 66 -3.13 4.02 10.10
N GLN A 67 -3.88 3.55 11.10
CA GLN A 67 -3.41 2.50 12.00
C GLN A 67 -3.21 1.19 11.22
N LEU A 68 -2.03 0.60 11.36
CA LEU A 68 -1.71 -0.70 10.78
C LEU A 68 -2.36 -1.86 11.54
N GLY A 69 -2.51 -3.00 10.87
CA GLY A 69 -3.09 -4.23 11.43
C GLY A 69 -4.53 -4.48 10.99
N TYR A 70 -5.22 -5.38 11.71
CA TYR A 70 -6.59 -5.78 11.38
C TYR A 70 -7.63 -4.80 11.95
N THR A 71 -7.63 -3.59 11.40
CA THR A 71 -8.51 -2.49 11.81
C THR A 71 -9.82 -2.48 11.03
N LYS A 72 -10.87 -1.89 11.62
CA LYS A 72 -12.24 -1.91 11.05
C LYS A 72 -12.33 -1.19 9.71
N TYR A 73 -11.62 -0.07 9.56
CA TYR A 73 -11.62 0.80 8.38
C TYR A 73 -10.17 0.99 7.93
N CYS A 74 -9.59 -0.07 7.36
CA CYS A 74 -8.18 -0.12 6.99
C CYS A 74 -7.85 0.55 5.64
N SER A 75 -8.85 0.91 4.83
CA SER A 75 -8.64 1.51 3.51
C SER A 75 -8.58 3.03 3.59
N PHE A 76 -7.64 3.63 2.85
CA PHE A 76 -7.57 5.07 2.64
C PHE A 76 -8.55 5.57 1.56
N LEU A 77 -9.07 4.68 0.70
CA LEU A 77 -10.01 5.06 -0.36
C LEU A 77 -11.47 5.08 0.12
N SER A 78 -11.84 4.15 1.00
CA SER A 78 -13.24 3.94 1.40
C SER A 78 -13.38 3.55 2.86
N LEU A 79 -14.57 3.77 3.41
CA LEU A 79 -14.95 3.36 4.77
C LEU A 79 -15.52 1.94 4.78
N ARG A 80 -14.83 1.01 4.11
CA ARG A 80 -15.20 -0.40 4.13
C ARG A 80 -14.97 -0.98 5.53
N ASN A 81 -16.02 -1.59 6.09
CA ASN A 81 -15.94 -2.31 7.36
C ASN A 81 -15.38 -3.72 7.11
N SER A 82 -14.09 -3.93 7.40
CA SER A 82 -13.39 -5.22 7.23
C SER A 82 -13.97 -6.34 8.10
N ARG A 83 -14.65 -5.99 9.20
CA ARG A 83 -15.23 -6.95 10.15
C ARG A 83 -16.65 -7.39 9.79
N ALA A 84 -17.29 -6.76 8.81
CA ALA A 84 -18.65 -7.09 8.39
C ALA A 84 -18.66 -8.24 7.37
N ILE A 85 -18.29 -9.45 7.80
CA ILE A 85 -18.12 -10.64 6.95
C ILE A 85 -19.40 -10.93 6.12
N ALA A 86 -20.58 -10.86 6.75
CA ALA A 86 -21.86 -11.11 6.07
C ALA A 86 -22.16 -10.11 4.93
N LEU A 87 -21.66 -8.88 5.03
CA LEU A 87 -21.88 -7.83 4.01
C LEU A 87 -20.75 -7.77 2.98
N GLN A 88 -19.66 -8.53 3.18
CA GLN A 88 -18.41 -8.37 2.44
C GLN A 88 -18.55 -8.63 0.94
N CYS A 89 -19.45 -9.55 0.55
CA CYS A 89 -19.71 -9.93 -0.84
C CYS A 89 -21.01 -9.33 -1.41
N ILE A 90 -21.88 -8.79 -0.54
CA ILE A 90 -23.18 -8.24 -0.92
C ILE A 90 -23.06 -6.75 -1.20
N LYS A 91 -22.35 -6.02 -0.33
CA LYS A 91 -22.20 -4.57 -0.45
C LYS A 91 -20.98 -4.24 -1.31
N ARG A 92 -21.26 -3.83 -2.55
CA ARG A 92 -20.25 -3.40 -3.53
C ARG A 92 -19.80 -1.96 -3.28
N ASP A 93 -20.74 -1.06 -3.01
CA ASP A 93 -20.46 0.35 -2.86
C ASP A 93 -20.31 0.74 -1.38
N TRP A 94 -19.10 1.18 -1.05
CA TRP A 94 -18.76 1.74 0.26
C TRP A 94 -18.54 3.23 0.13
N PRO A 95 -18.94 4.04 1.13
CA PRO A 95 -18.73 5.47 1.06
C PRO A 95 -17.24 5.76 0.97
N GLN A 96 -16.89 6.68 0.08
CA GLN A 96 -15.52 7.16 -0.08
C GLN A 96 -15.05 7.78 1.24
N ARG A 97 -13.78 7.53 1.59
CA ARG A 97 -13.16 8.21 2.72
C ARG A 97 -12.78 9.62 2.26
N ALA A 98 -13.40 10.62 2.87
CA ALA A 98 -13.13 12.04 2.61
C ALA A 98 -12.36 12.72 3.75
N SER A 99 -12.34 12.14 4.95
CA SER A 99 -11.70 12.70 6.15
C SER A 99 -10.59 11.78 6.67
N PHE A 100 -9.49 12.42 7.08
CA PHE A 100 -8.33 11.81 7.75
C PHE A 100 -8.06 12.51 9.08
N LYS A 101 -9.12 12.81 9.84
CA LYS A 101 -8.98 13.40 11.18
C LYS A 101 -8.48 12.34 12.17
N PRO A 102 -7.36 12.58 12.89
CA PRO A 102 -6.87 11.64 13.90
C PRO A 102 -7.91 11.31 14.96
N GLY A 103 -7.96 10.04 15.37
CA GLY A 103 -8.94 9.49 16.32
C GLY A 103 -10.22 8.97 15.66
N GLU A 104 -10.47 9.29 14.38
CA GLU A 104 -11.66 8.84 13.66
C GLU A 104 -11.32 7.72 12.68
N MET A 105 -12.18 6.70 12.61
CA MET A 105 -12.15 5.69 11.55
C MET A 105 -10.76 5.06 11.29
N ASN A 106 -10.02 4.79 12.39
CA ASN A 106 -8.66 4.24 12.45
C ASN A 106 -7.55 5.12 11.85
N VAL A 107 -7.78 6.43 11.79
CA VAL A 107 -6.71 7.39 11.55
C VAL A 107 -5.99 7.63 12.88
N GLU A 108 -4.71 7.30 12.94
CA GLU A 108 -3.86 7.46 14.12
C GLU A 108 -3.05 8.76 14.06
N HIS A 109 -2.65 9.16 12.85
CA HIS A 109 -1.82 10.34 12.62
C HIS A 109 -2.40 11.22 11.50
N PRO A 110 -2.02 12.51 11.44
CA PRO A 110 -2.34 13.35 10.27
C PRO A 110 -1.75 12.75 8.99
N PRO A 111 -2.41 12.92 7.83
CA PRO A 111 -1.85 12.47 6.56
C PRO A 111 -0.60 13.32 6.20
N LEU A 112 0.43 12.67 5.68
CA LEU A 112 1.67 13.28 5.21
C LEU A 112 1.59 13.74 3.75
N ALA A 113 0.58 13.27 3.00
CA ALA A 113 0.34 13.62 1.62
C ALA A 113 -1.16 13.66 1.32
N GLU A 114 -1.53 14.38 0.26
CA GLU A 114 -2.90 14.41 -0.22
C GLU A 114 -3.28 13.07 -0.87
N GLN A 115 -4.53 12.62 -0.66
CA GLN A 115 -5.02 11.34 -1.19
C GLN A 115 -4.92 11.25 -2.73
N ASN A 116 -5.16 12.35 -3.45
CA ASN A 116 -5.08 12.42 -4.92
C ASN A 116 -3.63 12.39 -5.46
N ARG A 117 -2.62 12.51 -4.60
CA ARG A 117 -1.20 12.36 -4.96
C ARG A 117 -0.72 10.92 -4.85
N ILE A 118 -1.53 10.02 -4.30
CA ILE A 118 -1.19 8.61 -4.17
C ILE A 118 -1.50 7.86 -5.47
N ILE A 119 -0.49 7.23 -6.05
CA ILE A 119 -0.62 6.27 -7.14
C ILE A 119 -0.64 4.87 -6.53
N ILE A 120 -1.65 4.11 -6.91
CA ILE A 120 -1.77 2.70 -6.53
C ILE A 120 -1.11 1.87 -7.62
N PRO A 121 0.02 1.20 -7.36
CA PRO A 121 0.67 0.38 -8.37
C PRO A 121 -0.20 -0.85 -8.70
N PRO A 122 -0.76 -0.97 -9.93
CA PRO A 122 -1.69 -2.06 -10.27
C PRO A 122 -1.06 -3.44 -10.17
N LEU A 123 0.26 -3.53 -10.37
CA LEU A 123 1.01 -4.77 -10.36
C LEU A 123 0.99 -5.43 -8.97
N HIS A 124 1.29 -4.68 -7.90
CA HIS A 124 1.30 -5.23 -6.54
C HIS A 124 -0.07 -5.77 -6.12
N ILE A 125 -1.15 -5.06 -6.47
CA ILE A 125 -2.52 -5.53 -6.21
C ILE A 125 -2.82 -6.82 -6.96
N LYS A 126 -2.50 -6.88 -8.27
CA LYS A 126 -2.75 -8.07 -9.08
C LYS A 126 -2.01 -9.28 -8.53
N LEU A 127 -0.74 -9.11 -8.17
CA LEU A 127 0.08 -10.20 -7.62
C LEU A 127 -0.46 -10.72 -6.28
N ASP A 128 -0.85 -9.82 -5.36
CA ASP A 128 -1.43 -10.22 -4.08
C ASP A 128 -2.78 -10.94 -4.24
N LEU A 129 -3.63 -10.49 -5.18
CA LEU A 129 -4.90 -11.15 -5.49
C LEU A 129 -4.68 -12.56 -6.05
N VAL A 130 -3.78 -12.72 -7.03
CA VAL A 130 -3.46 -14.03 -7.61
C VAL A 130 -2.89 -14.97 -6.54
N LYS A 131 -1.99 -14.47 -5.68
CA LYS A 131 -1.44 -15.23 -4.56
C LYS A 131 -2.54 -15.73 -3.62
N ASN A 132 -3.50 -14.87 -3.27
CA ASN A 132 -4.60 -15.25 -2.38
C ASN A 132 -5.56 -16.23 -3.07
N LEU A 133 -5.83 -16.07 -4.36
CA LEU A 133 -6.61 -17.02 -5.16
C LEU A 133 -5.96 -18.41 -5.13
N VAL A 134 -4.69 -18.50 -5.53
CA VAL A 134 -3.96 -19.78 -5.58
C VAL A 134 -3.89 -20.46 -4.21
N LYS A 135 -3.75 -19.68 -3.12
CA LYS A 135 -3.78 -20.22 -1.75
C LYS A 135 -5.13 -20.79 -1.34
N ALA A 136 -6.23 -20.24 -1.87
CA ALA A 136 -7.58 -20.68 -1.55
C ALA A 136 -8.06 -21.85 -2.42
N MET A 137 -7.35 -22.16 -3.52
CA MET A 137 -7.68 -23.28 -4.40
C MET A 137 -7.38 -24.63 -3.75
N ASP A 138 -8.22 -25.62 -4.03
CA ASP A 138 -7.93 -27.02 -3.72
C ASP A 138 -6.80 -27.51 -4.63
N LYS A 139 -5.77 -28.09 -4.03
CA LYS A 139 -4.59 -28.60 -4.74
C LYS A 139 -4.88 -29.83 -5.59
N ASN A 140 -5.97 -30.54 -5.31
CA ASN A 140 -6.38 -31.75 -6.03
C ASN A 140 -7.26 -31.44 -7.26
N GLU A 141 -7.77 -30.21 -7.37
CA GLU A 141 -8.62 -29.80 -8.48
C GLU A 141 -7.82 -29.63 -9.79
N PRO A 142 -8.38 -30.00 -10.96
CA PRO A 142 -7.72 -29.84 -12.25
C PRO A 142 -7.26 -28.41 -12.54
N ALA A 143 -7.98 -27.41 -12.01
CA ALA A 143 -7.63 -26.00 -12.16
C ALA A 143 -6.30 -25.65 -11.50
N PHE A 144 -5.99 -26.22 -10.32
CA PHE A 144 -4.71 -25.99 -9.65
C PHE A 144 -3.57 -26.68 -10.41
N LYS A 145 -3.80 -27.92 -10.86
CA LYS A 145 -2.83 -28.65 -11.69
C LYS A 145 -2.51 -27.91 -12.99
N TYR A 146 -3.52 -27.38 -13.67
CA TYR A 146 -3.33 -26.56 -14.87
C TYR A 146 -2.46 -25.32 -14.62
N LEU A 147 -2.72 -24.60 -13.52
CA LEU A 147 -1.91 -23.44 -13.15
C LEU A 147 -0.45 -23.83 -12.86
N TYR A 148 -0.22 -24.94 -12.15
CA TYR A 148 1.12 -25.46 -11.86
C TYR A 148 1.89 -25.85 -13.12
N GLU A 149 1.21 -26.48 -14.10
CA GLU A 149 1.84 -26.87 -15.38
C GLU A 149 2.14 -25.66 -16.28
N LYS A 150 1.27 -24.64 -16.29
CA LYS A 150 1.44 -23.43 -17.11
C LYS A 150 2.42 -22.41 -16.52
N PHE A 151 2.54 -22.36 -15.20
CA PHE A 151 3.34 -21.40 -14.46
C PHE A 151 4.20 -22.12 -13.40
N PRO A 152 5.28 -22.82 -13.81
CA PRO A 152 6.16 -23.55 -12.91
C PRO A 152 6.93 -22.64 -11.94
#